data_AF-A0A7R9MPP6-F1
#
_entry.id   AF-A0A7R9MPP6-F1
#
_cell.length_a   1.000
_cell.length_b   1.000
_cell.length_c   1.000
_cell.angle_alpha   90.00
_cell.angle_beta   90.00
_cell.angle_gamma   90.00
#
_symmetry.space_group_name_H-M   'P 1'
#
loop_
_entity.id
_entity.type
_entity.pdbx_description
1 polymer ?
#
loop_
_entity_poly.entity_id
_entity_poly.type
_entity_poly.pdbx_seq_one_letter_code
_entity_poly.pdbx_strand_id
1 'polypeptide(L)'
;LLRDEESLNDINEAKESLFAEGNQLLKNTIQGIYLSSEDHYEFDQSWLCTHCSVPSLSKRRVCIARLKHPTNLGINSTIIRFLIVVLVPIKEKATKSAEELSRSFATVFADLNFRQNLMNATNEQQFIELIEKRAHNLSEKAFLNKDFLEKFREKETRFRLSFGKGIVENVRRRTQYYWSDYVD
;
A
#
# COMPACT_ATOMS: atom_id res chain seq x y z
N LEU A 1 -14.61 -0.13 17.25
CA LEU A 1 -15.35 1.13 17.57
C LEU A 1 -16.04 1.75 16.34
N LEU A 2 -17.26 1.28 16.03
CA LEU A 2 -18.24 1.98 15.18
C LEU A 2 -19.23 2.65 16.14
N ARG A 3 -19.18 3.97 16.30
CA ARG A 3 -20.02 4.72 17.27
C ARG A 3 -20.75 5.93 16.66
N ASP A 4 -20.84 5.99 15.34
CA ASP A 4 -21.72 6.96 14.67
C ASP A 4 -22.86 6.17 14.03
N GLU A 5 -24.11 6.58 14.25
CA GLU A 5 -25.23 6.11 13.42
C GLU A 5 -24.90 6.44 11.95
N GLU A 6 -24.59 5.42 11.17
CA GLU A 6 -24.32 5.60 9.74
C GLU A 6 -25.63 5.90 9.05
N SER A 7 -25.64 6.94 8.20
CA SER A 7 -26.83 7.19 7.41
C SER A 7 -27.04 6.01 6.46
N LEU A 8 -28.29 5.57 6.29
CA LEU A 8 -28.62 4.49 5.35
C LEU A 8 -28.07 4.79 3.93
N ASN A 9 -27.96 6.08 3.61
CA ASN A 9 -27.37 6.56 2.37
C ASN A 9 -25.88 6.21 2.25
N ASP A 10 -25.08 6.43 3.31
CA ASP A 10 -23.64 6.11 3.31
C ASP A 10 -23.40 4.62 3.08
N ILE A 11 -24.24 3.77 3.70
CA ILE A 11 -24.13 2.32 3.57
C ILE A 11 -24.44 1.87 2.14
N ASN A 12 -25.49 2.42 1.53
CA ASN A 12 -25.88 2.06 0.16
C ASN A 12 -24.83 2.54 -0.85
N GLU A 13 -24.37 3.78 -0.72
CA GLU A 13 -23.31 4.34 -1.58
C GLU A 13 -21.99 3.57 -1.44
N ALA A 14 -21.63 3.19 -0.22
CA ALA A 14 -20.46 2.34 0.03
C ALA A 14 -20.60 0.97 -0.64
N LYS A 15 -21.78 0.33 -0.56
CA LYS A 15 -22.05 -0.97 -1.21
C LYS A 15 -21.91 -0.88 -2.73
N GLU A 16 -22.57 0.10 -3.36
CA GLU A 16 -22.50 0.32 -4.80
C GLU A 16 -21.05 0.59 -5.27
N SER A 17 -20.28 1.28 -4.44
CA SER A 17 -18.88 1.59 -4.71
C SER A 17 -17.93 0.40 -4.46
N LEU A 18 -18.28 -0.52 -3.56
CA LEU A 18 -17.45 -1.68 -3.19
C LEU A 18 -17.62 -2.87 -4.14
N PHE A 19 -18.85 -3.14 -4.60
CA PHE A 19 -19.16 -4.34 -5.38
C PHE A 19 -19.31 -4.03 -6.88
N ALA A 20 -18.79 -4.91 -7.73
CA ALA A 20 -18.91 -4.83 -9.18
C ALA A 20 -20.38 -5.01 -9.62
N GLU A 21 -20.79 -4.27 -10.64
CA GLU A 21 -22.18 -4.30 -11.10
C GLU A 21 -22.54 -5.70 -11.62
N GLY A 22 -23.68 -6.23 -11.16
CA GLY A 22 -24.20 -7.53 -11.60
C GLY A 22 -23.50 -8.75 -11.02
N ASN A 23 -22.52 -8.60 -10.12
CA ASN A 23 -21.92 -9.71 -9.39
C ASN A 23 -21.71 -9.35 -7.90
N GLN A 24 -21.39 -10.37 -7.08
CA GLN A 24 -21.07 -10.17 -5.66
C GLN A 24 -19.55 -10.02 -5.43
N LEU A 25 -18.79 -9.63 -6.46
CA LEU A 25 -17.34 -9.49 -6.38
C LEU A 25 -16.94 -8.07 -5.97
N LEU A 26 -15.86 -7.96 -5.20
CA LEU A 26 -15.30 -6.68 -4.79
C LEU A 26 -14.55 -6.04 -5.98
N LYS A 27 -14.78 -4.73 -6.22
CA LYS A 27 -14.16 -3.98 -7.33
C LYS A 27 -12.65 -3.80 -7.17
N ASN A 28 -12.24 -3.20 -6.05
CA ASN A 28 -10.87 -2.76 -5.83
C ASN A 28 -10.25 -3.49 -4.64
N THR A 29 -9.42 -4.49 -4.92
CA THR A 29 -8.81 -5.32 -3.90
C THR A 29 -7.29 -5.28 -3.93
N ILE A 30 -6.68 -5.36 -2.75
CA ILE A 30 -5.24 -5.56 -2.53
C ILE A 30 -5.06 -6.87 -1.77
N GLN A 31 -4.19 -7.71 -2.29
CA GLN A 31 -3.78 -8.99 -1.68
C GLN A 31 -2.27 -9.14 -1.75
N GLY A 32 -1.72 -9.96 -0.85
CA GLY A 32 -0.33 -10.39 -0.92
C GLY A 32 -0.15 -11.47 -2.00
N ILE A 33 1.06 -11.54 -2.55
CA ILE A 33 1.53 -12.67 -3.35
C ILE A 33 2.80 -13.22 -2.71
N TYR A 34 3.01 -14.52 -2.81
CA TYR A 34 4.24 -15.18 -2.37
C TYR A 34 4.73 -16.16 -3.45
N LEU A 35 6.02 -16.48 -3.41
CA LEU A 35 6.60 -17.52 -4.25
C LEU A 35 6.31 -18.88 -3.62
N SER A 36 5.59 -19.73 -4.34
CA SER A 36 5.30 -21.10 -3.93
C SER A 36 6.54 -21.99 -4.02
N SER A 37 6.45 -23.18 -3.42
CA SER A 37 7.53 -24.18 -3.48
C SER A 37 7.80 -24.69 -4.91
N GLU A 38 6.82 -24.57 -5.80
CA GLU A 38 6.92 -24.95 -7.21
C GLU A 38 7.25 -23.74 -8.11
N ASP A 39 7.92 -22.72 -7.56
CA ASP A 39 8.48 -21.57 -8.30
C ASP A 39 7.45 -20.73 -9.09
N HIS A 40 6.18 -20.80 -8.71
CA HIS A 40 5.11 -19.95 -9.24
C HIS A 40 4.58 -19.00 -8.16
N TYR A 41 4.00 -17.88 -8.60
CA TYR A 41 3.40 -16.91 -7.70
C TYR A 41 1.98 -17.33 -7.31
N GLU A 42 1.71 -17.36 -6.02
CA GLU A 42 0.39 -17.63 -5.45
C GLU A 42 -0.12 -16.42 -4.66
N PHE A 43 -1.45 -16.26 -4.62
CA PHE A 43 -2.10 -15.22 -3.81
C PHE A 43 -2.25 -15.68 -2.36
N ASP A 44 -1.95 -14.79 -1.41
CA ASP A 44 -2.22 -14.99 0.01
C ASP A 44 -3.73 -15.05 0.24
N GLN A 45 -4.24 -16.26 0.50
CA GLN A 45 -5.67 -16.54 0.68
C GLN A 45 -6.20 -16.17 2.06
N SER A 46 -5.38 -15.66 2.98
CA SER A 46 -5.78 -15.52 4.38
C SER A 46 -6.33 -14.14 4.75
N TRP A 47 -6.08 -13.12 3.93
CA TRP A 47 -6.57 -11.76 4.13
C TRP A 47 -6.87 -11.06 2.80
N LEU A 48 -7.75 -10.07 2.85
CA LEU A 48 -8.14 -9.25 1.72
C LEU A 48 -8.35 -7.81 2.18
N CYS A 49 -7.79 -6.85 1.45
CA CYS A 49 -8.05 -5.44 1.67
C CYS A 49 -8.85 -4.88 0.49
N THR A 50 -10.03 -4.35 0.73
CA THR A 50 -10.88 -3.70 -0.29
C THR A 50 -11.08 -2.23 0.06
N HIS A 51 -11.27 -1.41 -0.96
CA HIS A 51 -11.39 0.03 -0.75
C HIS A 51 -12.25 0.73 -1.78
N CYS A 52 -12.88 1.82 -1.35
CA CYS A 52 -13.60 2.70 -2.24
C CYS A 52 -13.63 4.12 -1.68
N SER A 53 -14.03 5.05 -2.55
CA SER A 53 -14.31 6.42 -2.17
C SER A 53 -15.81 6.64 -2.13
N VAL A 54 -16.31 7.28 -1.08
CA VAL A 54 -17.75 7.49 -0.82
C VAL A 54 -18.02 9.00 -0.72
N PRO A 55 -18.76 9.61 -1.66
CA PRO A 55 -19.05 11.05 -1.69
C PRO A 55 -19.72 11.62 -0.44
N SER A 56 -20.68 10.89 0.16
CA SER A 56 -21.45 11.34 1.31
C SER A 56 -20.65 11.32 2.61
N LEU A 57 -19.56 10.56 2.64
CA LEU A 57 -18.74 10.34 3.81
C LEU A 57 -18.03 11.64 4.24
N SER A 58 -18.00 11.90 5.55
CA SER A 58 -17.35 13.10 6.12
C SER A 58 -15.91 12.85 6.58
N LYS A 59 -15.57 11.60 6.92
CA LYS A 59 -14.27 11.19 7.46
C LYS A 59 -13.89 9.80 6.95
N ARG A 60 -12.60 9.52 6.81
CA ARG A 60 -12.11 8.18 6.46
C ARG A 60 -12.54 7.17 7.51
N ARG A 61 -12.96 5.98 7.06
CA ARG A 61 -13.34 4.86 7.92
C ARG A 61 -12.57 3.62 7.51
N VAL A 62 -12.14 2.86 8.50
CA VAL A 62 -11.49 1.57 8.29
C VAL A 62 -12.20 0.55 9.15
N CYS A 63 -12.66 -0.52 8.53
CA CYS A 63 -13.22 -1.68 9.21
C CYS A 63 -12.26 -2.85 9.03
N ILE A 64 -11.97 -3.56 10.11
CA ILE A 64 -11.18 -4.79 10.09
C ILE A 64 -12.05 -5.87 10.72
N ALA A 65 -12.43 -6.86 9.91
CA ALA A 65 -13.24 -7.97 10.34
C ALA A 65 -12.39 -9.23 10.44
N ARG A 66 -12.43 -9.89 11.61
CA ARG A 66 -11.95 -11.27 11.79
C ARG A 66 -13.13 -12.22 11.59
N LEU A 67 -13.11 -12.97 10.51
CA LEU A 67 -14.17 -13.91 10.16
C LEU A 67 -14.07 -15.17 11.03
N LYS A 68 -15.22 -15.59 11.58
CA LYS A 68 -15.31 -16.79 12.43
C LYS A 68 -14.94 -18.06 11.66
N HIS A 69 -15.38 -18.13 10.41
CA HIS A 69 -15.09 -19.20 9.48
C HIS A 69 -14.39 -18.60 8.25
N PRO A 70 -13.46 -19.33 7.62
CA PRO A 70 -12.90 -18.89 6.34
C PRO A 70 -13.99 -18.73 5.30
N THR A 71 -13.98 -17.61 4.56
CA THR A 71 -15.02 -17.27 3.60
C THR A 71 -14.42 -17.00 2.22
N ASN A 72 -15.09 -17.50 1.19
CA ASN A 72 -14.79 -17.16 -0.19
C ASN A 72 -15.38 -15.78 -0.53
N LEU A 73 -14.52 -14.83 -0.88
CA LEU A 73 -14.88 -13.46 -1.26
C LEU A 73 -14.47 -13.12 -2.71
N GLY A 74 -14.08 -14.12 -3.50
CA GLY A 74 -13.69 -13.92 -4.88
C GLY A 74 -12.72 -14.99 -5.40
N ILE A 75 -12.37 -14.86 -6.67
CA ILE A 75 -11.61 -15.87 -7.43
C ILE A 75 -10.25 -16.18 -6.77
N ASN A 76 -9.55 -15.16 -6.27
CA ASN A 76 -8.25 -15.28 -5.61
C ASN A 76 -8.34 -15.12 -4.08
N SER A 77 -9.54 -15.27 -3.51
CA SER A 77 -9.85 -14.93 -2.11
C SER A 77 -10.75 -16.00 -1.49
N THR A 78 -10.33 -17.27 -1.59
CA THR A 78 -11.16 -18.43 -1.29
C THR A 78 -11.27 -18.77 0.20
N ILE A 79 -10.25 -18.44 1.00
CA ILE A 79 -10.12 -18.85 2.42
C ILE A 79 -9.84 -17.62 3.33
N ILE A 80 -10.48 -16.49 3.04
CA ILE A 80 -10.23 -15.24 3.76
C ILE A 80 -10.61 -15.39 5.24
N ARG A 81 -9.71 -14.99 6.15
CA ARG A 81 -10.01 -14.84 7.58
C ARG A 81 -10.03 -13.39 8.04
N PHE A 82 -9.32 -12.51 7.35
CA PHE A 82 -9.31 -11.08 7.64
C PHE A 82 -9.80 -10.28 6.44
N LEU A 83 -10.84 -9.48 6.63
CA LEU A 83 -11.32 -8.51 5.65
C LEU A 83 -11.05 -7.10 6.17
N ILE A 84 -10.28 -6.32 5.41
CA ILE A 84 -10.03 -4.92 5.67
C ILE A 84 -10.83 -4.12 4.65
N VAL A 85 -11.68 -3.20 5.11
CA VAL A 85 -12.47 -2.31 4.27
C VAL A 85 -12.05 -0.87 4.56
N VAL A 86 -11.58 -0.17 3.54
CA VAL A 86 -11.16 1.24 3.63
C VAL A 86 -12.12 2.12 2.84
N LEU A 87 -12.79 3.03 3.53
CA LEU A 87 -13.71 4.01 2.96
C LEU A 87 -13.13 5.42 3.12
N VAL A 88 -13.04 6.18 2.03
CA VAL A 88 -12.47 7.53 2.02
C VAL A 88 -13.47 8.52 1.43
N PRO A 89 -13.64 9.73 2.00
CA PRO A 89 -14.50 10.75 1.41
C PRO A 89 -13.93 11.29 0.11
N ILE A 90 -14.77 11.54 -0.91
CA ILE A 90 -14.31 12.16 -2.18
C ILE A 90 -13.95 13.64 -2.01
N LYS A 91 -14.58 14.33 -1.05
CA LYS A 91 -14.50 15.80 -0.91
C LYS A 91 -13.20 16.32 -0.31
N GLU A 92 -12.33 15.47 0.24
CA GLU A 92 -11.02 15.92 0.72
C GLU A 92 -10.03 16.07 -0.44
N LYS A 93 -9.41 17.26 -0.57
CA LYS A 93 -8.10 17.43 -1.23
C LYS A 93 -7.00 16.77 -0.39
N ALA A 94 -7.15 15.48 -0.13
CA ALA A 94 -6.17 14.68 0.57
C ALA A 94 -5.12 14.22 -0.41
N THR A 95 -3.85 14.33 -0.03
CA THR A 95 -2.72 13.78 -0.81
C THR A 95 -2.65 12.25 -0.76
N LYS A 96 -3.50 11.57 0.02
CA LYS A 96 -3.54 10.10 0.10
C LYS A 96 -4.88 9.55 -0.37
N SER A 97 -4.83 8.79 -1.47
CA SER A 97 -5.99 8.10 -2.03
C SER A 97 -6.45 6.92 -1.14
N ALA A 98 -7.68 6.44 -1.36
CA ALA A 98 -8.18 5.21 -0.74
C ALA A 98 -7.22 4.03 -0.98
N GLU A 99 -6.61 3.98 -2.16
CA GLU A 99 -5.65 2.95 -2.55
C GLU A 99 -4.35 3.03 -1.73
N GLU A 100 -3.79 4.23 -1.50
CA GLU A 100 -2.59 4.42 -0.68
C GLU A 100 -2.81 4.04 0.79
N LEU A 101 -3.96 4.41 1.34
CA LEU A 101 -4.33 4.01 2.70
C LEU A 101 -4.46 2.48 2.78
N SER A 102 -5.06 1.87 1.76
CA SER A 102 -5.22 0.42 1.66
C SER A 102 -3.89 -0.31 1.54
N ARG A 103 -2.91 0.23 0.81
CA ARG A 103 -1.53 -0.30 0.75
C ARG A 103 -0.86 -0.26 2.13
N SER A 104 -1.13 0.77 2.93
CA SER A 104 -0.60 0.87 4.29
C SER A 104 -1.13 -0.26 5.18
N PHE A 105 -2.45 -0.53 5.12
CA PHE A 105 -3.04 -1.69 5.83
C PHE A 105 -2.59 -3.03 5.28
N ALA A 106 -2.48 -3.17 3.96
CA ALA A 106 -1.93 -4.37 3.32
C ALA A 106 -0.51 -4.68 3.84
N THR A 107 0.34 -3.67 3.99
CA THR A 107 1.70 -3.82 4.54
C THR A 107 1.68 -4.30 6.00
N VAL A 108 0.73 -3.84 6.80
CA VAL A 108 0.53 -4.30 8.18
C VAL A 108 0.15 -5.79 8.19
N PHE A 109 -0.78 -6.21 7.32
CA PHE A 109 -1.32 -7.57 7.24
C PHE A 109 -0.45 -8.56 6.45
N ALA A 110 0.55 -8.09 5.70
CA ALA A 110 1.48 -8.95 4.97
C ALA A 110 2.32 -9.86 5.88
N ASP A 111 2.43 -9.54 7.17
CA ASP A 111 3.16 -10.37 8.14
C ASP A 111 2.29 -11.50 8.69
N LEU A 112 2.67 -12.73 8.36
CA LEU A 112 2.01 -13.96 8.81
C LEU A 112 1.96 -14.08 10.35
N ASN A 113 3.05 -13.79 11.04
CA ASN A 113 3.12 -13.91 12.51
C ASN A 113 2.20 -12.89 13.17
N PHE A 114 2.14 -11.69 12.62
CA PHE A 114 1.19 -10.67 13.08
C PHE A 114 -0.27 -11.15 12.92
N ARG A 115 -0.61 -11.73 11.76
CA ARG A 115 -1.96 -12.29 11.53
C ARG A 115 -2.29 -13.43 12.49
N GLN A 116 -1.33 -14.30 12.81
CA GLN A 116 -1.51 -15.34 13.83
C GLN A 116 -1.79 -14.75 15.22
N ASN A 117 -1.07 -13.70 15.61
CA ASN A 117 -1.33 -13.00 16.87
C ASN A 117 -2.74 -12.38 16.91
N LEU A 118 -3.20 -11.79 15.80
CA LEU A 118 -4.57 -11.28 15.68
C LEU A 118 -5.63 -12.39 15.77
N MET A 119 -5.34 -13.59 15.27
CA MET A 119 -6.24 -14.75 15.42
C MET A 119 -6.36 -15.20 16.87
N ASN A 120 -5.28 -15.08 17.65
CA ASN A 120 -5.24 -15.48 19.06
C ASN A 120 -5.83 -14.43 20.01
N ALA A 121 -6.09 -13.20 19.53
CA ALA A 121 -6.67 -12.16 20.35
C ALA A 121 -8.08 -12.54 20.85
N THR A 122 -8.31 -12.52 22.16
CA THR A 122 -9.58 -13.01 22.74
C THR A 122 -10.65 -11.93 22.85
N ASN A 123 -10.25 -10.66 22.88
CA ASN A 123 -11.15 -9.51 23.00
C ASN A 123 -10.76 -8.37 22.04
N GLU A 124 -11.69 -7.42 21.84
CA GLU A 124 -11.52 -6.29 20.91
C GLU A 124 -10.34 -5.40 21.32
N GLN A 125 -10.14 -5.17 22.61
CA GLN A 125 -9.07 -4.30 23.10
C GLN A 125 -7.68 -4.84 22.75
N GLN A 126 -7.42 -6.12 23.04
CA GLN A 126 -6.18 -6.79 22.67
C GLN A 126 -5.96 -6.78 21.16
N PHE A 127 -7.03 -6.93 20.37
CA PHE A 127 -6.97 -6.88 18.91
C PHE A 127 -6.50 -5.49 18.42
N ILE A 128 -7.07 -4.42 18.99
CA ILE A 128 -6.69 -3.04 18.67
C ILE A 128 -5.25 -2.75 19.08
N GLU A 129 -4.86 -3.12 20.31
CA GLU A 129 -3.49 -2.92 20.82
C GLU A 129 -2.44 -3.59 19.93
N LEU A 130 -2.72 -4.80 19.41
CA LEU A 130 -1.84 -5.49 18.47
C LEU A 130 -1.67 -4.72 17.16
N ILE A 131 -2.77 -4.18 16.61
CA ILE A 131 -2.74 -3.37 15.38
C ILE A 131 -1.93 -2.09 15.60
N GLU A 132 -2.21 -1.35 16.67
CA GLU A 132 -1.52 -0.10 17.00
C GLU A 132 -0.02 -0.31 17.20
N LYS A 133 0.34 -1.33 17.99
CA LYS A 133 1.75 -1.71 18.20
C LYS A 133 2.43 -2.07 16.88
N ARG A 134 1.75 -2.80 16.00
CA ARG A 134 2.32 -3.18 14.69
C ARG A 134 2.50 -1.96 13.78
N ALA A 135 1.49 -1.09 13.71
CA ALA A 135 1.55 0.14 12.93
C ALA A 135 2.68 1.06 13.42
N HIS A 136 2.83 1.22 14.74
CA HIS A 136 3.92 1.99 15.34
C HIS A 136 5.29 1.43 14.95
N ASN A 137 5.53 0.14 15.16
CA ASN A 137 6.80 -0.51 14.82
C ASN A 137 7.15 -0.39 13.33
N LEU A 138 6.16 -0.47 12.43
CA LEU A 138 6.38 -0.29 11.00
C LEU A 138 6.69 1.18 10.66
N SER A 139 6.06 2.13 11.34
CA SER A 139 6.32 3.55 11.15
C SER A 139 7.74 3.95 11.60
N GLU A 140 8.20 3.42 12.73
CA GLU A 140 9.57 3.63 13.22
C GLU A 140 10.58 3.02 12.25
N LYS A 141 10.37 1.78 11.81
CA LYS A 141 11.23 1.14 10.81
C LYS A 141 11.26 1.91 9.49
N ALA A 142 10.11 2.42 9.04
CA ALA A 142 10.02 3.23 7.83
C ALA A 142 10.78 4.57 7.98
N PHE A 143 10.71 5.19 9.16
CA PHE A 143 11.48 6.39 9.49
C PHE A 143 12.99 6.11 9.49
N LEU A 144 13.43 5.07 10.18
CA LEU A 144 14.84 4.65 10.18
C LEU A 144 15.35 4.30 8.78
N ASN A 145 14.53 3.64 7.96
CA ASN A 145 14.89 3.33 6.58
C ASN A 145 14.95 4.59 5.70
N LYS A 146 14.10 5.59 5.95
CA LYS A 146 14.20 6.90 5.28
C LYS A 146 15.47 7.64 5.68
N ASP A 147 15.80 7.69 6.96
CA ASP A 147 17.05 8.29 7.45
C ASP A 147 18.28 7.56 6.87
N PHE A 148 18.21 6.23 6.75
CA PHE A 148 19.25 5.43 6.12
C PHE A 148 19.36 5.72 4.61
N LEU A 149 18.23 5.78 3.90
CA LEU A 149 18.18 6.14 2.48
C LEU A 149 18.65 7.58 2.25
N GLU A 150 18.32 8.52 3.12
CA GLU A 150 18.80 9.91 3.06
C GLU A 150 20.30 9.97 3.33
N LYS A 151 20.84 9.21 4.31
CA LYS A 151 22.29 9.10 4.52
C LYS A 151 23.02 8.44 3.34
N PHE A 152 22.38 7.47 2.67
CA PHE A 152 22.89 6.91 1.42
C PHE A 152 22.86 7.93 0.28
N ARG A 153 21.78 8.69 0.17
CA ARG A 153 21.62 9.77 -0.81
C ARG A 153 22.60 10.90 -0.58
N GLU A 154 22.87 11.27 0.68
CA GLU A 154 23.92 12.23 1.08
C GLU A 154 25.32 11.74 0.68
N LYS A 155 25.57 10.43 0.82
CA LYS A 155 26.81 9.79 0.33
C LYS A 155 26.91 9.84 -1.20
N GLU A 156 25.83 9.66 -1.94
CA GLU A 156 25.80 9.79 -3.40
C GLU A 156 25.89 11.26 -3.87
N THR A 157 25.34 12.23 -3.14
CA THR A 157 25.45 13.66 -3.47
C THR A 157 26.84 14.27 -3.23
N ARG A 158 27.81 13.48 -2.74
CA ARG A 158 29.24 13.84 -2.87
C ARG A 158 29.80 13.60 -4.28
N PHE A 159 29.00 13.09 -5.23
CA PHE A 159 29.25 13.35 -6.64
C PHE A 159 28.82 14.79 -6.96
N ARG A 160 29.82 15.69 -6.91
CA ARG A 160 29.75 17.05 -7.46
C ARG A 160 28.82 17.10 -8.67
N LEU A 161 27.79 17.92 -8.60
CA LEU A 161 26.97 18.35 -9.74
C LEU A 161 27.90 18.71 -10.91
N SER A 162 28.07 17.77 -11.82
CA SER A 162 28.98 17.83 -12.96
C SER A 162 28.20 18.09 -14.23
N PHE A 163 27.21 18.99 -14.17
CA PHE A 163 26.45 19.38 -15.36
C PHE A 163 27.44 19.84 -16.43
N GLY A 164 27.43 19.14 -17.57
CA GLY A 164 28.28 19.45 -18.71
C GLY A 164 29.73 18.97 -18.63
N LYS A 165 30.24 18.36 -17.53
CA LYS A 165 31.63 17.85 -17.53
C LYS A 165 31.86 16.82 -18.63
N GLY A 166 30.97 15.86 -18.78
CA GLY A 166 31.07 14.85 -19.84
C GLY A 166 31.02 15.46 -21.24
N ILE A 167 30.26 16.55 -21.42
CA ILE A 167 30.18 17.27 -22.70
C ILE A 167 31.47 18.07 -22.95
N VAL A 168 31.93 18.85 -21.96
CA VAL A 168 33.17 19.65 -22.02
C VAL A 168 34.39 18.76 -22.25
N GLU A 169 34.46 17.62 -21.58
CA GLU A 169 35.56 16.67 -21.70
C GLU A 169 35.54 15.97 -23.07
N ASN A 170 34.35 15.64 -23.58
CA ASN A 170 34.21 15.08 -24.93
C ASN A 170 34.55 16.10 -26.02
N VAL A 171 34.12 17.37 -25.88
CA VAL A 171 34.48 18.46 -26.79
C VAL A 171 35.99 18.73 -26.75
N ARG A 172 36.59 18.88 -25.57
CA ARG A 172 38.04 19.09 -25.41
C ARG A 172 38.85 17.94 -26.00
N ARG A 173 38.38 16.70 -25.85
CA ARG A 173 39.06 15.53 -26.42
C ARG A 173 38.98 15.51 -27.94
N ARG A 174 37.93 16.08 -28.53
CA ARG A 174 37.72 16.07 -29.98
C ARG A 174 38.28 17.31 -30.68
N THR A 175 38.33 18.47 -30.03
CA THR A 175 38.86 19.72 -30.64
C THR A 175 40.33 19.61 -31.06
N GLN A 176 41.13 18.79 -30.38
CA GLN A 176 42.52 18.52 -30.78
C GLN A 176 42.65 17.71 -32.09
N TYR A 177 41.61 17.01 -32.52
CA TYR A 177 41.59 16.22 -33.77
C TYR A 177 40.83 16.93 -34.91
N TYR A 178 40.05 17.99 -34.62
CA TYR A 178 39.29 18.72 -35.64
C TYR A 178 40.13 19.69 -36.49
N TRP A 179 41.34 20.06 -36.05
CA TRP A 179 42.21 20.96 -36.83
C TRP A 179 42.68 20.35 -38.16
N SER A 180 42.79 19.01 -38.24
CA SER A 180 43.19 18.31 -39.46
C SER A 180 42.03 18.01 -40.43
N ASP A 181 40.77 18.11 -39.98
CA ASP A 181 39.58 17.80 -40.81
C ASP A 181 39.13 18.96 -41.71
N TYR A 182 39.78 20.13 -41.61
CA TYR A 182 39.49 21.33 -42.43
C TYR A 182 40.53 21.60 -43.53
N VAL A 183 41.44 20.66 -43.79
CA VAL A 183 42.40 20.75 -44.90
C VAL A 183 42.09 19.64 -45.91
N ASP A 184 41.10 19.93 -46.75
CA ASP A 184 40.99 19.48 -48.14
C ASP A 184 41.04 20.74 -49.03
#